data_AF-A0A2E2A0P8-F1
#
_entry.id   AF-A0A2E2A0P8-F1
#
_cell.length_a   1.000
_cell.length_b   1.000
_cell.length_c   1.000
_cell.angle_alpha   90.00
_cell.angle_beta   90.00
_cell.angle_gamma   90.00
#
_symmetry.space_group_name_H-M   'P 1'
#
loop_
_entity.id
_entity.type
_entity.pdbx_description
1 polymer ?
#
loop_
_entity_poly.entity_id
_entity_poly.type
_entity_poly.pdbx_seq_one_letter_code
_entity_poly.pdbx_strand_id
1 'polypeptide(L)'
;MKVIILAAGKGTRLGMPHPKCLTKLKTGETILERQIRAISKHINKKNIIIVVGFQKERIIDLFPDCAYVFNPNFENTNTSKSLLCALE
;
A
#
# COMPACT_ATOMS: atom_id res chain seq x y z
N MET A 1 -6.13 -15.41 9.00
CA MET A 1 -6.01 -13.98 9.37
C MET A 1 -5.62 -13.19 8.13
N LYS A 2 -6.16 -11.97 7.95
CA LYS A 2 -5.83 -11.06 6.85
C LYS A 2 -5.36 -9.72 7.43
N VAL A 3 -4.53 -8.99 6.70
CA VAL A 3 -4.06 -7.64 7.05
C VAL A 3 -4.32 -6.70 5.88
N ILE A 4 -4.85 -5.51 6.17
CA ILE A 4 -5.11 -4.46 5.16
C ILE A 4 -4.10 -3.33 5.35
N ILE A 5 -3.38 -2.96 4.30
CA ILE A 5 -2.46 -1.82 4.25
C ILE A 5 -3.08 -0.75 3.34
N LEU A 6 -3.26 0.45 3.87
CA LEU A 6 -3.89 1.57 3.14
C LEU A 6 -2.80 2.42 2.47
N ALA A 7 -2.60 2.24 1.17
CA ALA A 7 -1.50 2.84 0.39
C ALA A 7 -1.99 3.61 -0.86
N ALA A 8 -3.26 4.03 -0.90
CA ALA A 8 -3.85 4.66 -2.08
C ALA A 8 -3.45 6.15 -2.28
N GLY A 9 -3.02 6.82 -1.21
CA GLY A 9 -2.80 8.27 -1.21
C GLY A 9 -1.49 8.73 -1.86
N LYS A 10 -1.48 9.97 -2.37
CA LYS A 10 -0.33 10.59 -3.06
C LYS A 10 0.86 10.88 -2.14
N GLY A 11 0.62 11.23 -0.87
CA GLY A 11 1.69 11.58 0.08
C GLY A 11 2.30 12.98 -0.13
N THR A 12 1.54 13.93 -0.66
CA THR A 12 1.99 15.27 -1.10
C THR A 12 2.79 16.06 -0.07
N ARG A 13 2.51 15.91 1.24
CA ARG A 13 3.23 16.60 2.31
C ARG A 13 4.72 16.24 2.40
N LEU A 14 5.13 15.09 1.86
CA LEU A 14 6.54 14.69 1.77
C LEU A 14 7.27 15.31 0.57
N GLY A 15 6.54 15.93 -0.37
CA GLY A 15 7.13 16.55 -1.57
C GLY A 15 7.79 15.58 -2.56
N MET A 16 7.55 14.27 -2.42
CA MET A 16 8.17 13.26 -3.28
C MET A 16 7.30 12.93 -4.51
N PRO A 17 7.90 12.62 -5.68
CA PRO A 17 7.15 12.32 -6.90
C PRO A 17 6.55 10.90 -6.94
N HIS A 18 6.82 10.08 -5.91
CA HIS A 18 6.37 8.70 -5.81
C HIS A 18 5.45 8.52 -4.58
N PRO A 19 4.57 7.48 -4.56
CA PRO A 19 3.76 7.15 -3.40
C PRO A 19 4.60 7.13 -2.13
N LYS A 20 4.06 7.69 -1.03
CA LYS A 20 4.74 7.69 0.29
C LYS A 20 5.15 6.28 0.71
N CYS A 21 4.34 5.27 0.40
CA CYS A 21 4.62 3.89 0.76
C CYS A 21 5.93 3.37 0.11
N LEU A 22 6.38 3.97 -0.99
CA LEU A 22 7.63 3.64 -1.68
C LEU A 22 8.82 4.52 -1.24
N THR A 23 8.65 5.42 -0.27
CA THR A 23 9.76 6.19 0.30
C THR A 23 10.77 5.24 0.94
N LYS A 24 12.05 5.35 0.52
CA LYS A 24 13.16 4.60 1.11
C LYS A 24 13.45 5.09 2.52
N LEU A 25 13.64 4.15 3.43
CA LEU A 25 14.15 4.37 4.78
C LEU A 25 15.69 4.42 4.75
N LYS A 26 16.30 4.87 5.86
CA LYS A 26 17.77 4.85 6.02
C LYS A 26 18.37 3.43 5.89
N THR A 27 17.55 2.40 6.11
CA THR A 27 17.91 0.98 5.96
C THR A 27 17.90 0.49 4.51
N GLY A 28 17.57 1.35 3.54
CA GLY A 28 17.57 1.05 2.10
C GLY A 28 16.25 0.50 1.56
N GLU A 29 15.47 -0.18 2.41
CA GLU A 29 14.13 -0.70 2.10
C GLU A 29 13.07 0.42 2.06
N THR A 30 11.94 0.19 1.38
CA THR A 30 10.81 1.12 1.39
C THR A 30 9.94 0.96 2.65
N ILE A 31 9.11 1.96 2.97
CA ILE A 31 8.11 1.86 4.06
C ILE A 31 7.22 0.62 3.88
N LEU A 32 6.71 0.40 2.66
CA LEU A 32 5.84 -0.72 2.34
C LEU A 32 6.56 -2.06 2.44
N GLU A 33 7.78 -2.14 1.93
CA GLU A 33 8.62 -3.34 2.02
C GLU A 33 8.88 -3.75 3.48
N ARG A 34 9.20 -2.77 4.35
CA ARG A 34 9.39 -3.03 5.78
C ARG A 34 8.13 -3.62 6.42
N GLN A 35 6.95 -3.09 6.10
CA GLN A 35 5.67 -3.58 6.60
C GLN A 35 5.38 -5.00 6.10
N ILE A 36 5.49 -5.22 4.79
CA ILE A 36 5.26 -6.54 4.18
C ILE A 36 6.21 -7.57 4.80
N ARG A 37 7.51 -7.26 4.91
CA ARG A 37 8.51 -8.15 5.52
C ARG A 37 8.17 -8.50 6.96
N ALA A 38 7.73 -7.54 7.77
CA ALA A 38 7.37 -7.77 9.16
C ALA A 38 6.12 -8.67 9.28
N ILE A 39 5.07 -8.37 8.50
CA ILE A 39 3.80 -9.10 8.53
C ILE A 39 3.95 -10.52 7.97
N SER A 40 4.77 -10.68 6.92
CA SER A 40 4.98 -11.97 6.25
C SER A 40 5.66 -13.02 7.12
N LYS A 41 6.22 -12.63 8.28
CA LYS A 41 6.71 -13.58 9.30
C LYS A 41 5.59 -14.35 9.98
N HIS A 42 4.35 -13.86 9.90
CA HIS A 42 3.21 -14.39 10.64
C HIS A 42 2.06 -14.87 9.74
N ILE A 43 1.96 -14.37 8.50
CA ILE A 43 0.93 -14.78 7.53
C ILE A 43 1.52 -14.86 6.12
N ASN A 44 0.87 -15.63 5.24
CA ASN A 44 1.20 -15.64 3.82
C ASN A 44 1.00 -14.25 3.19
N LYS A 45 1.92 -13.81 2.31
CA LYS A 45 1.84 -12.53 1.58
C LYS A 45 0.51 -12.34 0.82
N LYS A 46 -0.09 -13.42 0.32
CA LYS A 46 -1.41 -13.41 -0.34
C LYS A 46 -2.56 -12.96 0.59
N ASN A 47 -2.36 -13.01 1.91
CA ASN A 47 -3.31 -12.52 2.92
C ASN A 47 -3.06 -11.06 3.34
N ILE A 48 -2.05 -10.40 2.75
CA ILE A 48 -1.79 -8.97 2.89
C ILE A 48 -2.49 -8.29 1.71
N ILE A 49 -3.54 -7.53 2.01
CA ILE A 49 -4.32 -6.76 1.04
C ILE A 49 -3.82 -5.32 1.07
N ILE A 50 -3.30 -4.85 -0.05
CA ILE A 50 -2.81 -3.48 -0.20
C ILE A 50 -3.85 -2.69 -0.98
N VAL A 51 -4.43 -1.68 -0.34
CA VAL A 51 -5.33 -0.75 -1.01
C VAL A 51 -4.50 0.28 -1.77
N VAL A 52 -4.58 0.27 -3.09
CA VAL A 52 -3.79 1.08 -4.00
C VAL A 52 -4.65 2.15 -4.70
N GLY A 53 -3.98 3.18 -5.21
CA GLY A 53 -4.58 4.36 -5.82
C GLY A 53 -3.55 5.03 -6.71
N PHE A 54 -2.91 6.08 -6.19
CA PHE A 54 -1.85 6.80 -6.89
C PHE A 54 -0.68 5.87 -7.31
N GLN A 55 -0.35 5.86 -8.60
CA GLN A 55 0.70 5.00 -9.20
C GLN A 55 0.57 3.52 -8.81
N LYS A 56 -0.65 2.97 -8.83
CA LYS A 56 -0.93 1.59 -8.39
C LYS A 56 -0.09 0.54 -9.10
N GLU A 57 0.14 0.70 -10.41
CA GLU A 57 0.87 -0.26 -11.25
C GLU A 57 2.27 -0.49 -10.70
N ARG A 58 2.96 0.60 -10.34
CA ARG A 58 4.29 0.55 -9.74
C ARG A 58 4.34 -0.23 -8.42
N ILE A 59 3.28 -0.13 -7.61
CA ILE A 59 3.19 -0.87 -6.33
C ILE A 59 2.91 -2.36 -6.60
N ILE A 60 2.08 -2.67 -7.60
CA ILE A 60 1.77 -4.05 -7.99
C ILE A 60 3.02 -4.74 -8.55
N ASP A 61 3.74 -4.07 -9.45
CA ASP A 61 4.95 -4.60 -10.08
C ASP A 61 6.08 -4.89 -9.06
N LEU A 62 6.20 -4.05 -8.02
CA LEU A 62 7.21 -4.22 -6.98
C LEU A 62 6.88 -5.31 -5.94
N PHE A 63 5.59 -5.61 -5.72
CA PHE A 63 5.16 -6.54 -4.68
C PHE A 63 4.13 -7.59 -5.17
N PRO A 64 4.39 -8.31 -6.28
CA PRO A 64 3.40 -9.14 -6.98
C PRO A 64 2.81 -10.29 -6.14
N ASP A 65 3.44 -10.65 -5.02
CA ASP A 65 2.99 -11.71 -4.11
C ASP A 65 1.84 -11.30 -3.18
N CYS A 66 1.45 -10.02 -3.16
CA CYS A 66 0.37 -9.49 -2.30
C CYS A 66 -0.98 -9.46 -3.02
N ALA A 67 -2.05 -9.33 -2.25
CA ALA A 67 -3.39 -9.06 -2.78
C ALA A 67 -3.64 -7.55 -2.87
N TYR A 68 -4.51 -7.13 -3.78
CA TYR A 68 -4.73 -5.71 -4.06
C TYR A 68 -6.21 -5.36 -4.17
N VAL A 69 -6.53 -4.16 -3.70
CA VAL A 69 -7.81 -3.51 -3.87
C VAL A 69 -7.54 -2.12 -4.42
N PHE A 70 -8.25 -1.72 -5.48
CA PHE A 70 -8.10 -0.39 -6.04
C PHE A 70 -9.16 0.56 -5.49
N ASN A 71 -8.76 1.70 -4.92
CA ASN A 71 -9.66 2.82 -4.67
C ASN A 71 -9.62 3.77 -5.90
N PRO A 72 -10.61 3.73 -6.80
CA PRO A 72 -10.62 4.57 -8.00
C PRO A 72 -10.79 6.06 -7.68
N ASN A 73 -11.36 6.40 -6.52
CA ASN A 73 -11.63 7.78 -6.12
C ASN A 73 -10.63 8.27 -5.06
N PHE A 74 -9.40 7.74 -5.05
CA PHE A 74 -8.37 8.07 -4.06
C PHE A 74 -8.02 9.57 -4.03
N GLU A 75 -8.30 10.33 -5.09
CA GLU A 75 -8.05 11.77 -5.16
C GLU A 75 -9.06 12.59 -4.37
N ASN A 76 -10.33 12.17 -4.34
CA ASN A 76 -11.42 12.91 -3.69
C ASN A 76 -11.93 12.23 -2.41
N THR A 77 -11.23 11.20 -1.95
CA THR A 77 -11.60 10.44 -0.74
C THR A 77 -10.44 10.37 0.25
N ASN A 78 -10.74 9.86 1.44
CA ASN A 78 -9.77 9.72 2.52
C ASN A 78 -9.49 8.23 2.83
N THR A 79 -8.76 8.02 3.91
CA THR A 79 -8.36 6.70 4.39
C THR A 79 -9.54 5.79 4.71
N SER A 80 -10.67 6.30 5.23
CA SER A 80 -11.81 5.46 5.60
C SER A 80 -12.55 4.91 4.37
N LYS A 81 -12.66 5.68 3.29
CA LYS A 81 -13.16 5.17 2.01
C LYS A 81 -12.22 4.15 1.37
N SER A 82 -10.91 4.33 1.51
CA SER A 82 -9.94 3.31 1.06
C SER A 82 -10.10 2.01 1.85
N LEU A 83 -10.37 2.08 3.16
CA LEU A 83 -10.66 0.89 3.96
C LEU A 83 -11.97 0.23 3.54
N LEU A 84 -13.03 1.02 3.28
CA LEU A 84 -14.32 0.50 2.82
C LEU A 84 -14.17 -0.34 1.55
N CYS A 85 -13.39 0.12 0.56
CA CYS A 85 -13.14 -0.64 -0.67
C CYS A 85 -12.55 -2.05 -0.41
N ALA A 86 -11.86 -2.25 0.71
CA ALA A 86 -11.25 -3.54 1.06
C ALA A 86 -12.12 -4.43 1.96
N LEU A 87 -13.24 -3.89 2.46
CA LEU A 87 -14.23 -4.60 3.26
C LEU A 87 -15.45 -5.03 2.42
N GLU A 88 -15.67 -4.38 1.28
CA GLU A 88 -16.62 -4.76 0.22
C GLU A 88 -16.08 -5.94 -0.61
#